data_AF-A0A8B8L0T8-F1
#
_entry.id   AF-A0A8B8L0T8-F1
#
_cell.length_a   1.000
_cell.length_b   1.000
_cell.length_c   1.000
_cell.angle_alpha   90.00
_cell.angle_beta   90.00
_cell.angle_gamma   90.00
#
_symmetry.space_group_name_H-M   'P 1'
#
loop_
_entity.id
_entity.type
_entity.pdbx_description
1 polymer ?
#
loop_
_entity_poly.entity_id
_entity_poly.type
_entity_poly.pdbx_seq_one_letter_code
_entity_poly.pdbx_strand_id
1 'polypeptide(L)'
;MTRNNRSNYENVDYSECEDGDHVQDSETELDLPLEKLNLGPRKKLLVMNLNGLLLYRVNRRNKQEIPKSPRADGRYGNFLVFKRPFSEEFMQFCLERFEVGIWSSAVEKNIDAALNYALGASKSKLLFVWDQYRCTNSGFKSLEIKYKPLFFKELSEVWDNVKKGGPYSASNTLLIDDKPYKALLNPPNSAIFPDSYMPKDEADDTVLDPKGELCLYLNNLADAHDVQSYVKDYPIGHPAITSSHPDWDFYSKVKACLRQQK
;
A
#
# COMPACT_ATOMS: atom_id res chain seq x y z
N MET A 1 21.12 -66.55 -5.76
CA MET A 1 21.72 -67.47 -6.75
C MET A 1 20.64 -67.88 -7.73
N THR A 2 20.91 -67.73 -9.04
CA THR A 2 20.18 -68.26 -10.24
C THR A 2 18.73 -67.75 -10.44
N ARG A 3 18.29 -67.24 -11.60
CA ARG A 3 18.56 -67.64 -13.01
C ARG A 3 18.47 -66.46 -14.01
N ASN A 4 19.42 -66.44 -14.95
CA ASN A 4 19.37 -65.88 -16.33
C ASN A 4 18.38 -66.71 -17.20
N ASN A 5 17.89 -66.35 -18.41
CA ASN A 5 18.56 -65.72 -19.56
C ASN A 5 17.54 -65.29 -20.64
N ARG A 6 18.03 -64.47 -21.60
CA ARG A 6 17.39 -63.78 -22.74
C ARG A 6 16.96 -64.61 -23.98
N SER A 7 16.22 -63.90 -24.86
CA SER A 7 16.23 -63.86 -26.36
C SER A 7 14.98 -64.48 -27.03
N ASN A 8 14.43 -64.06 -28.18
CA ASN A 8 14.54 -62.89 -29.09
C ASN A 8 13.45 -63.05 -30.22
N TYR A 9 12.88 -61.94 -30.73
CA TYR A 9 12.20 -61.68 -32.05
C TYR A 9 11.03 -62.63 -32.52
N GLU A 10 9.96 -62.21 -33.22
CA GLU A 10 9.83 -61.41 -34.45
C GLU A 10 8.32 -61.08 -34.74
N ASN A 11 8.05 -60.06 -35.58
CA ASN A 11 6.73 -59.50 -35.97
C ASN A 11 5.97 -60.32 -37.03
N VAL A 12 4.62 -60.28 -37.02
CA VAL A 12 3.78 -60.43 -38.23
C VAL A 12 2.53 -59.54 -38.15
N ASP A 13 2.26 -58.89 -39.28
CA ASP A 13 1.28 -57.86 -39.64
C ASP A 13 -0.12 -58.43 -39.95
N TYR A 14 -1.18 -57.66 -39.68
CA TYR A 14 -2.53 -57.86 -40.24
C TYR A 14 -3.23 -56.50 -40.38
N SER A 15 -3.51 -56.14 -41.62
CA SER A 15 -4.37 -55.03 -42.06
C SER A 15 -5.86 -55.40 -42.00
N GLU A 16 -6.73 -54.50 -41.54
CA GLU A 16 -8.09 -54.31 -42.06
C GLU A 16 -8.72 -53.01 -41.53
N CYS A 17 -9.71 -52.52 -42.27
CA CYS A 17 -10.09 -51.12 -42.43
C CYS A 17 -11.36 -50.72 -41.65
N GLU A 18 -11.59 -49.40 -41.60
CA GLU A 18 -12.88 -48.67 -41.54
C GLU A 18 -13.41 -48.10 -40.19
N ASP A 19 -13.45 -46.75 -40.22
CA ASP A 19 -14.50 -45.82 -39.80
C ASP A 19 -14.89 -45.62 -38.34
N GLY A 20 -14.63 -44.39 -37.87
CA GLY A 20 -15.18 -43.81 -36.64
C GLY A 20 -14.74 -42.35 -36.48
N ASP A 21 -15.64 -41.44 -36.83
CA ASP A 21 -15.55 -39.98 -36.81
C ASP A 21 -14.58 -39.35 -35.79
N HIS A 22 -13.56 -38.66 -36.28
CA HIS A 22 -12.82 -37.67 -35.50
C HIS A 22 -13.68 -36.41 -35.33
N VAL A 23 -14.36 -36.30 -34.18
CA VAL A 23 -14.81 -35.01 -33.66
C VAL A 23 -13.56 -34.20 -33.34
N GLN A 24 -13.23 -33.26 -34.23
CA GLN A 24 -12.20 -32.28 -33.99
C GLN A 24 -12.80 -31.24 -33.03
N ASP A 25 -12.51 -31.37 -31.74
CA ASP A 25 -12.70 -30.30 -30.77
C ASP A 25 -11.79 -29.14 -31.22
N SER A 26 -12.35 -28.26 -32.04
CA SER A 26 -11.79 -26.94 -32.24
C SER A 26 -12.03 -26.19 -30.93
N GLU A 27 -11.05 -26.27 -30.02
CA GLU A 27 -10.87 -25.27 -28.98
C GLU A 27 -10.72 -23.92 -29.69
N THR A 28 -11.86 -23.26 -29.86
CA THR A 28 -11.93 -21.88 -30.29
C THR A 28 -11.41 -21.10 -29.09
N GLU A 29 -10.09 -20.88 -29.09
CA GLU A 29 -9.43 -19.91 -28.26
C GLU A 29 -10.15 -18.59 -28.49
N LEU A 30 -11.04 -18.24 -27.56
CA LEU A 30 -11.77 -16.98 -27.56
C LEU A 30 -10.74 -15.90 -27.24
N ASP A 31 -10.01 -15.51 -28.27
CA ASP A 31 -9.03 -14.43 -28.27
C ASP A 31 -9.79 -13.09 -28.23
N LEU A 32 -10.51 -12.88 -27.13
CA LEU A 32 -11.17 -11.63 -26.82
C LEU A 32 -10.08 -10.65 -26.39
N PRO A 33 -9.88 -9.54 -27.11
CA PRO A 33 -8.94 -8.52 -26.67
C PRO A 33 -9.41 -8.03 -25.30
N LEU A 34 -8.66 -8.35 -24.24
CA LEU A 34 -8.90 -7.88 -22.87
C LEU A 34 -9.04 -6.34 -22.82
N GLU A 35 -8.48 -5.65 -23.81
CA GLU A 35 -8.59 -4.21 -24.05
C GLU A 35 -10.01 -3.71 -24.33
N LYS A 36 -10.95 -4.59 -24.72
CA LYS A 36 -12.35 -4.25 -25.02
C LYS A 36 -13.34 -4.62 -23.92
N LEU A 37 -12.88 -5.19 -22.80
CA LEU A 37 -13.72 -5.37 -21.62
C LEU A 37 -13.81 -4.01 -20.91
N ASN A 38 -14.92 -3.30 -21.12
CA ASN A 38 -15.26 -2.09 -20.37
C ASN A 38 -15.56 -2.46 -18.90
N LEU A 39 -14.50 -2.64 -18.10
CA LEU A 39 -14.52 -3.00 -16.68
C LEU A 39 -14.96 -1.84 -15.76
N GLY A 40 -15.67 -0.85 -16.30
CA GLY A 40 -15.94 0.43 -15.65
C GLY A 40 -14.70 1.34 -15.56
N PRO A 41 -14.82 2.52 -14.96
CA PRO A 41 -13.69 3.40 -14.72
C PRO A 41 -12.63 2.70 -13.87
N ARG A 42 -11.35 2.83 -14.23
CA ARG A 42 -10.26 2.30 -13.40
C ARG A 42 -10.26 2.99 -12.05
N LYS A 43 -10.19 2.20 -10.98
CA LYS A 43 -10.07 2.69 -9.61
C LYS A 43 -8.82 3.56 -9.47
N LYS A 44 -8.93 4.66 -8.73
CA LYS A 44 -7.77 5.46 -8.29
C LYS A 44 -6.95 4.67 -7.28
N LEU A 45 -5.70 5.08 -7.07
CA LEU A 45 -4.79 4.47 -6.10
C LEU A 45 -4.72 5.27 -4.81
N LEU A 46 -4.96 4.60 -3.69
CA LEU A 46 -4.58 5.09 -2.38
C LEU A 46 -3.27 4.42 -1.94
N VAL A 47 -2.30 5.24 -1.56
CA VAL A 47 -1.06 4.77 -0.94
C VAL A 47 -1.07 5.20 0.52
N MET A 48 -1.16 4.24 1.44
CA MET A 48 -1.40 4.52 2.85
C MET A 48 -0.19 4.22 3.71
N ASN A 49 0.11 5.14 4.63
CA ASN A 49 1.00 4.84 5.74
C ASN A 49 0.38 3.79 6.67
N LEU A 50 1.22 2.97 7.31
CA LEU A 50 0.76 1.96 8.26
C LEU A 50 0.72 2.51 9.69
N ASN A 51 1.89 2.91 10.20
CA ASN A 51 2.05 3.35 11.60
C ASN A 51 1.73 4.83 11.76
N GLY A 52 0.75 5.16 12.60
CA GLY A 52 0.23 6.50 12.79
C GLY A 52 -1.09 6.72 12.03
N LEU A 53 -1.42 5.85 11.05
CA LEU A 53 -2.70 5.90 10.35
C LEU A 53 -3.61 4.72 10.73
N LEU A 54 -3.24 3.48 10.42
CA LEU A 54 -4.09 2.30 10.63
C LEU A 54 -3.87 1.65 12.01
N LEU A 55 -2.68 1.84 12.57
CA LEU A 55 -2.30 1.32 13.88
C LEU A 55 -1.17 2.15 14.48
N TYR A 56 -0.93 1.95 15.75
CA TYR A 56 0.24 2.46 16.46
C TYR A 56 1.14 1.31 16.87
N ARG A 57 2.42 1.40 16.52
CA ARG A 57 3.44 0.39 16.80
C ARG A 57 4.60 1.03 17.56
N VAL A 58 4.91 0.47 18.72
CA VAL A 58 5.97 0.98 19.60
C VAL A 58 6.97 -0.12 19.97
N ASN A 59 8.25 0.21 19.97
CA ASN A 59 9.27 -0.72 20.43
C ASN A 59 9.24 -0.81 21.96
N ARG A 60 9.24 -2.03 22.51
CA ARG A 60 9.22 -2.28 23.96
C ARG A 60 10.41 -1.67 24.71
N ARG A 61 11.50 -1.36 24.01
CA ARG A 61 12.65 -0.63 24.56
C ARG A 61 12.32 0.84 24.84
N ASN A 62 11.37 1.43 24.12
CA ASN A 62 10.92 2.81 24.27
C ASN A 62 9.82 2.92 25.34
N LYS A 63 10.13 2.57 26.59
CA LYS A 63 9.13 2.47 27.67
C LYS A 63 8.25 3.72 27.85
N GLN A 64 8.77 4.91 27.55
CA GLN A 64 8.04 6.18 27.68
C GLN A 64 6.95 6.37 26.62
N GLU A 65 7.11 5.75 25.46
CA GLU A 65 6.15 5.81 24.35
C GLU A 65 5.04 4.76 24.51
N ILE A 66 5.22 3.75 25.37
CA ILE A 66 4.23 2.70 25.57
C ILE A 66 3.02 3.26 26.33
N PRO A 67 1.80 3.19 25.75
CA PRO A 67 0.56 3.54 26.46
C PRO A 67 0.38 2.69 27.72
N LYS A 68 -0.11 3.30 28.80
CA LYS A 68 -0.46 2.57 30.03
C LYS A 68 -1.80 1.86 29.92
N SER A 69 -2.70 2.43 29.11
CA SER A 69 -4.02 1.93 28.75
C SER A 69 -4.32 2.42 27.33
N PRO A 70 -5.03 1.62 26.50
CA PRO A 70 -5.43 0.24 26.77
C PRO A 70 -4.23 -0.72 26.76
N ARG A 71 -4.50 -2.03 26.88
CA ARG A 71 -3.50 -3.06 26.58
C ARG A 71 -3.31 -3.13 25.06
N ALA A 72 -2.10 -3.47 24.64
CA ALA A 72 -1.81 -3.72 23.24
C ALA A 72 -2.66 -4.87 22.69
N ASP A 73 -3.25 -4.69 21.51
CA ASP A 73 -3.98 -5.73 20.77
C ASP A 73 -3.06 -6.86 20.31
N GLY A 74 -1.79 -6.53 20.11
CA GLY A 74 -0.84 -7.43 19.51
C GLY A 74 0.59 -7.23 19.98
N ARG A 75 1.38 -8.29 19.78
CA ARG A 75 2.83 -8.24 19.96
C ARG A 75 3.50 -9.03 18.85
N TYR A 76 4.51 -8.43 18.25
CA TYR A 76 5.40 -9.11 17.32
C TYR A 76 6.86 -8.75 17.61
N GLY A 77 7.66 -9.76 17.93
CA GLY A 77 9.05 -9.57 18.38
C GLY A 77 9.15 -8.60 19.55
N ASN A 78 9.85 -7.49 19.32
CA ASN A 78 10.06 -6.41 20.28
C ASN A 78 9.05 -5.25 20.15
N PHE A 79 8.01 -5.39 19.34
CA PHE A 79 7.02 -4.34 19.14
C PHE A 79 5.67 -4.71 19.75
N LEU A 80 5.02 -3.72 20.36
CA LEU A 80 3.61 -3.75 20.72
C LEU A 80 2.81 -3.07 19.61
N VAL A 81 1.62 -3.57 19.35
CA VAL A 81 0.70 -3.06 18.32
C VAL A 81 -0.62 -2.70 18.98
N PHE A 82 -1.12 -1.53 18.64
CA PHE A 82 -2.41 -0.99 19.04
C PHE A 82 -3.16 -0.66 17.75
N LYS A 83 -4.28 -1.33 17.51
CA LYS A 83 -5.11 -1.14 16.32
C LYS A 83 -5.84 0.21 16.46
N ARG A 84 -5.92 0.98 15.38
CA ARG A 84 -6.78 2.18 15.40
C ARG A 84 -8.24 1.75 15.35
N PRO A 85 -9.15 2.36 16.12
CA PRO A 85 -10.57 2.15 15.95
C PRO A 85 -10.98 2.24 14.47
N PHE A 86 -11.88 1.36 14.04
CA PHE A 86 -12.41 1.26 12.66
C PHE A 86 -11.40 0.88 11.55
N SER A 87 -10.16 0.48 11.88
CA SER A 87 -9.15 0.26 10.84
C SER A 87 -9.52 -0.84 9.83
N GLU A 88 -10.23 -1.89 10.24
CA GLU A 88 -10.62 -2.97 9.32
C GLU A 88 -11.76 -2.53 8.41
N GLU A 89 -12.77 -1.87 8.97
CA GLU A 89 -13.92 -1.31 8.27
C GLU A 89 -13.49 -0.24 7.27
N PHE A 90 -12.58 0.65 7.68
CA PHE A 90 -11.96 1.65 6.81
C PHE A 90 -11.24 1.00 5.62
N MET A 91 -10.45 -0.05 5.88
CA MET A 91 -9.71 -0.73 4.83
C MET A 91 -10.64 -1.47 3.86
N GLN A 92 -11.71 -2.08 4.36
CA GLN A 92 -12.75 -2.68 3.51
C GLN A 92 -13.43 -1.61 2.64
N PHE A 93 -13.82 -0.48 3.23
CA PHE A 93 -14.38 0.67 2.51
C PHE A 93 -13.45 1.16 1.39
N CYS A 94 -12.13 1.26 1.67
CA CYS A 94 -11.14 1.69 0.70
C CYS A 94 -10.97 0.68 -0.43
N LEU A 95 -10.84 -0.61 -0.13
CA LEU A 95 -10.64 -1.67 -1.13
C LEU A 95 -11.84 -1.83 -2.08
N GLU A 96 -13.05 -1.49 -1.63
CA GLU A 96 -14.24 -1.46 -2.47
C GLU A 96 -14.16 -0.38 -3.56
N ARG A 97 -13.52 0.75 -3.30
CA ARG A 97 -13.53 1.95 -4.16
C ARG A 97 -12.20 2.27 -4.84
N PHE A 98 -11.10 1.78 -4.29
CA PHE A 98 -9.74 2.11 -4.70
C PHE A 98 -8.88 0.86 -4.88
N GLU A 99 -7.86 0.99 -5.71
CA GLU A 99 -6.66 0.17 -5.54
C GLU A 99 -5.92 0.68 -4.31
N VAL A 100 -5.40 -0.21 -3.47
CA VAL A 100 -4.78 0.18 -2.20
C VAL A 100 -3.40 -0.43 -2.04
N GLY A 101 -2.39 0.42 -1.85
CA GLY A 101 -1.03 0.03 -1.48
C GLY A 101 -0.68 0.51 -0.08
N ILE A 102 0.06 -0.31 0.68
CA ILE A 102 0.65 0.13 1.95
C ILE A 102 2.11 0.51 1.72
N TRP A 103 2.51 1.69 2.21
CA TRP A 103 3.90 2.12 2.20
C TRP A 103 4.34 2.54 3.59
N SER A 104 5.20 1.74 4.23
CA SER A 104 5.69 1.98 5.57
C SER A 104 7.13 2.49 5.56
N SER A 105 7.49 3.38 6.48
CA SER A 105 8.90 3.75 6.73
C SER A 105 9.59 2.86 7.77
N ALA A 106 9.07 1.65 7.98
CA ALA A 106 9.71 0.62 8.79
C ALA A 106 10.34 -0.48 7.91
N VAL A 107 11.26 -1.26 8.47
CA VAL A 107 11.77 -2.49 7.81
C VAL A 107 10.69 -3.57 7.65
N GLU A 108 10.73 -4.28 6.54
CA GLU A 108 9.79 -5.34 6.11
C GLU A 108 9.43 -6.34 7.21
N LYS A 109 10.43 -6.87 7.93
CA LYS A 109 10.22 -7.87 9.01
C LYS A 109 9.18 -7.43 10.04
N ASN A 110 8.98 -6.13 10.20
CA ASN A 110 8.04 -5.57 11.16
C ASN A 110 6.65 -5.26 10.59
N ILE A 111 6.47 -5.32 9.28
CA ILE A 111 5.25 -4.89 8.59
C ILE A 111 4.24 -6.04 8.55
N ASP A 112 4.67 -7.25 8.22
CA ASP A 112 3.76 -8.36 7.97
C ASP A 112 2.81 -8.68 9.13
N ALA A 113 3.35 -8.71 10.35
CA ALA A 113 2.54 -8.95 11.53
C ALA A 113 1.61 -7.77 11.83
N ALA A 114 2.09 -6.53 11.67
CA ALA A 114 1.28 -5.33 11.87
C ALA A 114 0.12 -5.24 10.86
N LEU A 115 0.35 -5.65 9.61
CA LEU A 115 -0.70 -5.75 8.60
C LEU A 115 -1.77 -6.76 8.98
N ASN A 116 -1.39 -7.92 9.53
CA ASN A 116 -2.39 -8.92 9.95
C ASN A 116 -3.34 -8.36 11.02
N TYR A 117 -2.85 -7.51 11.93
CA TYR A 117 -3.68 -6.82 12.92
C TYR A 117 -4.55 -5.71 12.32
N ALA A 118 -4.05 -4.98 11.31
CA ALA A 118 -4.80 -3.87 10.70
C ALA A 118 -5.86 -4.32 9.70
N LEU A 119 -5.60 -5.41 8.97
CA LEU A 119 -6.31 -5.78 7.74
C LEU A 119 -6.97 -7.16 7.78
N GLY A 120 -6.55 -8.04 8.70
CA GLY A 120 -7.01 -9.41 8.75
C GLY A 120 -6.94 -10.12 7.39
N ALA A 121 -8.07 -10.66 6.93
CA ALA A 121 -8.18 -11.38 5.66
C ALA A 121 -8.05 -10.49 4.41
N SER A 122 -8.22 -9.17 4.53
CA SER A 122 -8.18 -8.23 3.40
C SER A 122 -6.76 -7.91 2.93
N LYS A 123 -5.71 -8.37 3.65
CA LYS A 123 -4.30 -8.18 3.27
C LYS A 123 -3.99 -8.69 1.86
N SER A 124 -4.60 -9.79 1.42
CA SER A 124 -4.37 -10.39 0.09
C SER A 124 -4.92 -9.54 -1.06
N LYS A 125 -5.79 -8.56 -0.77
CA LYS A 125 -6.37 -7.64 -1.76
C LYS A 125 -5.52 -6.40 -2.01
N LEU A 126 -4.45 -6.18 -1.23
CA LEU A 126 -3.55 -5.05 -1.42
C LEU A 126 -2.82 -5.16 -2.76
N LEU A 127 -2.69 -4.03 -3.45
CA LEU A 127 -1.95 -3.94 -4.70
C LEU A 127 -0.45 -4.13 -4.48
N PHE A 128 0.08 -3.56 -3.40
CA PHE A 128 1.46 -3.72 -2.96
C PHE A 128 1.62 -3.43 -1.47
N VAL A 129 2.72 -3.94 -0.91
CA VAL A 129 3.21 -3.59 0.43
C VAL A 129 4.68 -3.21 0.30
N TRP A 130 4.99 -1.95 0.58
CA TRP A 130 6.34 -1.40 0.53
C TRP A 130 6.83 -1.01 1.91
N ASP A 131 8.13 -1.18 2.10
CA ASP A 131 8.81 -0.90 3.35
C ASP A 131 9.78 0.29 3.18
N GLN A 132 10.62 0.52 4.20
CA GLN A 132 11.54 1.65 4.19
C GLN A 132 12.56 1.62 3.05
N TYR A 133 12.88 0.46 2.46
CA TYR A 133 13.87 0.38 1.37
C TYR A 133 13.36 1.00 0.08
N ARG A 134 12.04 1.15 -0.04
CA ARG A 134 11.42 1.92 -1.13
C ARG A 134 11.38 3.42 -0.83
N CYS A 135 11.57 3.84 0.42
CA CYS A 135 11.62 5.26 0.76
C CYS A 135 12.94 5.90 0.35
N THR A 136 12.90 7.19 0.00
CA THR A 136 14.11 8.00 -0.19
C THR A 136 14.70 8.39 1.15
N ASN A 137 15.89 7.88 1.45
CA ASN A 137 16.65 8.28 2.63
C ASN A 137 17.40 9.58 2.37
N SER A 138 17.03 10.65 3.06
CA SER A 138 17.69 11.95 2.87
C SER A 138 19.10 12.04 3.45
N GLY A 139 19.50 11.10 4.31
CA GLY A 139 20.71 11.22 5.12
C GLY A 139 20.55 12.13 6.35
N PHE A 140 19.45 12.91 6.42
CA PHE A 140 19.13 13.76 7.57
C PHE A 140 18.33 12.98 8.64
N LYS A 141 18.24 13.58 9.83
CA LYS A 141 17.37 13.11 10.92
C LYS A 141 16.09 13.94 10.96
N SER A 142 14.98 13.31 11.36
CA SER A 142 13.71 14.03 11.53
C SER A 142 13.80 15.01 12.69
N LEU A 143 13.11 16.14 12.56
CA LEU A 143 13.00 17.13 13.65
C LEU A 143 12.25 16.57 14.87
N GLU A 144 11.24 15.72 14.63
CA GLU A 144 10.42 15.11 15.69
C GLU A 144 11.20 14.13 16.57
N ILE A 145 12.10 13.34 15.97
CA ILE A 145 12.86 12.28 16.65
C ILE A 145 14.31 12.35 16.17
N LYS A 146 15.20 12.84 17.05
CA LYS A 146 16.62 13.12 16.77
C LYS A 146 17.40 11.97 16.10
N TYR A 147 17.04 10.72 16.37
CA TYR A 147 17.74 9.55 15.84
C TYR A 147 17.05 8.91 14.62
N LYS A 148 15.79 9.27 14.36
CA LYS A 148 14.98 8.70 13.28
C LYS A 148 15.42 9.28 11.94
N PRO A 149 15.80 8.44 10.96
CA PRO A 149 16.09 8.91 9.61
C PRO A 149 14.88 9.64 9.00
N LEU A 150 15.17 10.71 8.26
CA LEU A 150 14.18 11.46 7.52
C LEU A 150 13.97 10.80 6.14
N PHE A 151 13.01 9.88 6.11
CA PHE A 151 12.57 9.19 4.89
C PHE A 151 11.43 9.94 4.19
N PHE A 152 11.50 10.03 2.86
CA PHE A 152 10.45 10.53 1.98
C PHE A 152 9.78 9.41 1.18
N LYS A 153 8.52 9.60 0.78
CA LYS A 153 7.73 8.65 -0.03
C LYS A 153 7.40 9.30 -1.38
N GLU A 154 8.32 9.16 -2.32
CA GLU A 154 8.19 9.74 -3.67
C GLU A 154 7.21 8.93 -4.53
N LEU A 155 6.02 9.45 -4.81
CA LEU A 155 5.00 8.73 -5.59
C LEU A 155 5.47 8.36 -7.01
N SER A 156 6.47 9.05 -7.56
CA SER A 156 7.11 8.64 -8.82
C SER A 156 7.64 7.21 -8.76
N GLU A 157 8.19 6.78 -7.62
CA GLU A 157 8.62 5.39 -7.44
C GLU A 157 7.47 4.41 -7.65
N VAL A 158 6.27 4.74 -7.15
CA VAL A 158 5.05 3.94 -7.32
C VAL A 158 4.66 3.90 -8.79
N TRP A 159 4.62 5.04 -9.47
CA TRP A 159 4.25 5.13 -10.88
C TRP A 159 5.22 4.35 -11.80
N ASP A 160 6.50 4.36 -11.44
CA ASP A 160 7.55 3.70 -12.20
C ASP A 160 7.58 2.18 -12.00
N ASN A 161 7.14 1.68 -10.84
CA ASN A 161 7.30 0.26 -10.49
C ASN A 161 5.99 -0.54 -10.35
N VAL A 162 4.86 0.12 -10.03
CA VAL A 162 3.57 -0.56 -9.85
C VAL A 162 2.78 -0.48 -11.15
N LYS A 163 2.81 -1.57 -11.92
CA LYS A 163 2.13 -1.64 -13.24
C LYS A 163 0.74 -2.26 -13.19
N LYS A 164 0.43 -3.01 -12.13
CA LYS A 164 -0.88 -3.63 -11.93
C LYS A 164 -1.93 -2.57 -11.53
N GLY A 165 -3.13 -2.64 -12.11
CA GLY A 165 -4.25 -1.72 -11.85
C GLY A 165 -4.24 -0.44 -12.71
N GLY A 166 -3.10 -0.07 -13.30
CA GLY A 166 -3.04 0.90 -14.39
C GLY A 166 -1.76 1.74 -14.39
N PRO A 167 -1.56 2.60 -15.40
CA PRO A 167 -0.62 3.68 -15.24
C PRO A 167 -1.14 4.61 -14.13
N TYR A 168 -0.31 4.79 -13.12
CA TYR A 168 -0.58 5.74 -12.04
C TYR A 168 0.19 7.04 -12.29
N SER A 169 -0.36 8.13 -11.81
CA SER A 169 0.19 9.48 -11.90
C SER A 169 -0.33 10.31 -10.73
N ALA A 170 0.07 11.57 -10.67
CA ALA A 170 -0.45 12.50 -9.67
C ALA A 170 -1.97 12.72 -9.77
N SER A 171 -2.57 12.55 -10.96
CA SER A 171 -4.00 12.78 -11.17
C SER A 171 -4.91 11.67 -10.67
N ASN A 172 -4.36 10.48 -10.38
CA ASN A 172 -5.12 9.31 -9.93
C ASN A 172 -4.52 8.59 -8.72
N THR A 173 -3.50 9.18 -8.08
CA THR A 173 -2.85 8.61 -6.89
C THR A 173 -2.89 9.59 -5.72
N LEU A 174 -3.39 9.15 -4.57
CA LEU A 174 -3.36 9.90 -3.33
C LEU A 174 -2.51 9.20 -2.27
N LEU A 175 -1.53 9.91 -1.70
CA LEU A 175 -0.82 9.47 -0.51
C LEU A 175 -1.57 9.90 0.76
N ILE A 176 -1.80 8.97 1.69
CA ILE A 176 -2.36 9.25 3.02
C ILE A 176 -1.29 8.92 4.06
N ASP A 177 -0.78 9.93 4.74
CA ASP A 177 0.30 9.79 5.73
C ASP A 177 0.06 10.74 6.90
N ASP A 178 0.32 10.36 8.14
CA ASP A 178 0.18 11.24 9.30
C ASP A 178 1.28 12.32 9.38
N LYS A 179 2.30 12.25 8.53
CA LYS A 179 3.47 13.12 8.55
C LYS A 179 3.63 13.92 7.25
N PRO A 180 3.27 15.22 7.23
CA PRO A 180 3.36 16.08 6.04
C PRO A 180 4.69 16.03 5.30
N TYR A 181 5.80 15.97 6.05
CA TYR A 181 7.13 15.96 5.45
C TYR A 181 7.38 14.75 4.55
N LYS A 182 6.65 13.63 4.72
CA LYS A 182 6.82 12.41 3.90
C LYS A 182 6.55 12.66 2.42
N ALA A 183 5.67 13.59 2.12
CA ALA A 183 5.27 13.95 0.77
C ALA A 183 6.02 15.16 0.20
N LEU A 184 7.05 15.69 0.88
CA LEU A 184 7.73 16.94 0.53
C LEU A 184 8.27 17.02 -0.92
N LEU A 185 8.55 15.86 -1.51
CA LEU A 185 9.11 15.71 -2.85
C LEU A 185 8.05 15.40 -3.91
N ASN A 186 6.80 15.19 -3.51
CA ASN A 186 5.71 14.89 -4.42
C ASN A 186 5.12 16.17 -5.04
N PRO A 187 4.40 16.04 -6.17
CA PRO A 187 3.62 17.13 -6.71
C PRO A 187 2.63 17.71 -5.66
N PRO A 188 2.29 19.01 -5.75
CA PRO A 188 1.29 19.60 -4.87
C PRO A 188 -0.03 18.84 -4.90
N ASN A 189 -0.75 18.81 -3.77
CA ASN A 189 -2.09 18.23 -3.70
C ASN A 189 -2.17 16.73 -4.05
N SER A 190 -1.06 15.98 -4.01
CA SER A 190 -1.07 14.52 -4.19
C SER A 190 -1.08 13.74 -2.86
N ALA A 191 -1.31 14.43 -1.74
CA ALA A 191 -1.30 13.83 -0.41
C ALA A 191 -2.23 14.57 0.55
N ILE A 192 -2.77 13.84 1.53
CA ILE A 192 -3.51 14.37 2.68
C ILE A 192 -2.89 13.83 3.98
N PHE A 193 -3.08 14.55 5.09
CA PHE A 193 -2.40 14.25 6.34
C PHE A 193 -3.35 14.22 7.55
N PRO A 194 -4.12 13.14 7.73
CA PRO A 194 -5.00 12.98 8.89
C PRO A 194 -4.22 12.96 10.22
N ASP A 195 -4.92 13.19 11.33
CA ASP A 195 -4.33 13.13 12.65
C ASP A 195 -3.70 11.76 12.94
N SER A 196 -2.48 11.80 13.49
CA SER A 196 -1.75 10.61 13.90
C SER A 196 -2.47 9.89 15.04
N TYR A 197 -2.61 8.57 14.91
CA TYR A 197 -3.14 7.73 15.96
C TYR A 197 -2.17 7.56 17.12
N MET A 198 -2.65 7.84 18.32
CA MET A 198 -1.98 7.57 19.60
C MET A 198 -2.98 6.89 20.54
N PRO A 199 -2.70 5.68 21.05
CA PRO A 199 -3.68 4.91 21.85
C PRO A 199 -4.12 5.57 23.16
N LYS A 200 -3.44 6.63 23.60
CA LYS A 200 -3.82 7.39 24.80
C LYS A 200 -5.09 8.22 24.57
N ASP A 201 -5.45 8.46 23.31
CA ASP A 201 -6.54 9.33 22.88
C ASP A 201 -7.76 8.50 22.39
N GLU A 202 -7.83 7.22 22.77
CA GLU A 202 -8.72 6.21 22.19
C GLU A 202 -10.22 6.40 22.39
N ALA A 203 -10.66 7.10 23.45
CA ALA A 203 -12.08 7.08 23.83
C ALA A 203 -12.99 7.62 22.70
N ASP A 204 -12.46 8.49 21.84
CA ASP A 204 -13.22 9.21 20.82
C ASP A 204 -12.51 9.26 19.44
N ASP A 205 -11.50 8.41 19.15
CA ASP A 205 -10.88 8.41 17.80
C ASP A 205 -11.83 7.82 16.76
N THR A 206 -12.42 8.70 15.96
CA THR A 206 -13.34 8.35 14.85
C THR A 206 -12.76 8.69 13.49
N VAL A 207 -11.45 8.93 13.37
CA VAL A 207 -10.82 9.42 12.12
C VAL A 207 -11.01 8.42 10.98
N LEU A 208 -10.99 7.12 11.29
CA LEU A 208 -11.21 6.04 10.33
C LEU A 208 -12.65 5.50 10.31
N ASP A 209 -13.60 6.13 11.00
CA ASP A 209 -15.00 5.71 10.96
C ASP A 209 -15.51 5.73 9.50
N PRO A 210 -16.10 4.63 8.96
CA PRO A 210 -16.73 4.60 7.64
C PRO A 210 -17.79 5.69 7.40
N LYS A 211 -18.37 6.25 8.47
CA LYS A 211 -19.32 7.37 8.42
C LYS A 211 -18.67 8.73 8.72
N GLY A 212 -17.38 8.73 9.03
CA GLY A 212 -16.60 9.92 9.36
C GLY A 212 -16.21 10.75 8.15
N GLU A 213 -15.61 11.91 8.44
CA GLU A 213 -15.22 12.91 7.45
C GLU A 213 -14.22 12.35 6.41
N LEU A 214 -13.22 11.58 6.84
CA LEU A 214 -12.22 11.02 5.94
C LEU A 214 -12.85 10.04 4.92
N CYS A 215 -13.76 9.18 5.35
CA CYS A 215 -14.44 8.26 4.44
C CYS A 215 -15.37 8.98 3.48
N LEU A 216 -16.11 10.00 3.94
CA LEU A 216 -16.92 10.85 3.05
C LEU A 216 -16.05 11.56 2.01
N TYR A 217 -14.92 12.12 2.45
CA TYR A 217 -13.94 12.75 1.59
C TYR A 217 -13.40 11.80 0.51
N LEU A 218 -13.00 10.59 0.91
CA LEU A 218 -12.51 9.57 -0.01
C LEU A 218 -13.62 9.04 -0.93
N ASN A 219 -14.87 8.95 -0.49
CA ASN A 219 -15.97 8.55 -1.36
C ASN A 219 -16.13 9.53 -2.53
N ASN A 220 -16.13 10.84 -2.24
CA ASN A 220 -16.21 11.88 -3.26
C ASN A 220 -14.96 11.92 -4.16
N LEU A 221 -13.76 11.68 -3.60
CA LEU A 221 -12.53 11.54 -4.37
C LEU A 221 -12.60 10.38 -5.39
N ALA A 222 -13.28 9.28 -5.03
CA ALA A 222 -13.44 8.12 -5.91
C ALA A 222 -14.13 8.51 -7.23
N ASP A 223 -15.09 9.45 -7.16
CA ASP A 223 -15.85 9.96 -8.31
C ASP A 223 -15.20 11.19 -8.97
N ALA A 224 -14.33 11.92 -8.27
CA ALA A 224 -13.66 13.11 -8.80
C ALA A 224 -12.84 12.81 -10.06
N HIS A 225 -12.76 13.73 -11.01
CA HIS A 225 -11.98 13.51 -12.23
C HIS A 225 -10.46 13.46 -11.97
N ASP A 226 -9.98 14.30 -11.05
CA ASP A 226 -8.54 14.52 -10.81
C ASP A 226 -8.25 14.66 -9.31
N VAL A 227 -7.29 13.88 -8.81
CA VAL A 227 -6.90 13.88 -7.39
C VAL A 227 -6.36 15.24 -6.97
N GLN A 228 -5.46 15.84 -7.75
CA GLN A 228 -4.80 17.09 -7.35
C GLN A 228 -5.77 18.25 -7.24
N SER A 229 -6.69 18.38 -8.20
CA SER A 229 -7.74 19.39 -8.21
C SER A 229 -8.68 19.20 -7.03
N TYR A 230 -9.12 17.96 -6.78
CA TYR A 230 -10.00 17.67 -5.64
C TYR A 230 -9.34 17.99 -4.29
N VAL A 231 -8.08 17.56 -4.07
CA VAL A 231 -7.34 17.84 -2.84
C VAL A 231 -7.04 19.33 -2.66
N LYS A 232 -6.89 20.06 -3.76
CA LYS A 232 -6.72 21.51 -3.73
C LYS A 232 -7.99 22.23 -3.29
N ASP A 233 -9.14 21.81 -3.82
CA ASP A 233 -10.43 22.46 -3.56
C ASP A 233 -11.02 22.07 -2.19
N TYR A 234 -10.67 20.87 -1.70
CA TYR A 234 -11.16 20.32 -0.43
C TYR A 234 -9.99 19.86 0.47
N PRO A 235 -9.15 20.76 0.99
CA PRO A 235 -8.05 20.36 1.87
C PRO A 235 -8.57 19.76 3.18
N ILE A 236 -7.94 18.67 3.65
CA ILE A 236 -8.26 17.99 4.91
C ILE A 236 -6.99 17.56 5.64
N GLY A 237 -7.03 17.59 6.98
CA GLY A 237 -5.91 17.25 7.85
C GLY A 237 -4.87 18.35 7.95
N HIS A 238 -3.65 17.98 8.34
CA HIS A 238 -2.53 18.92 8.46
C HIS A 238 -2.10 19.47 7.09
N PRO A 239 -1.60 20.72 7.01
CA PRO A 239 -1.12 21.29 5.76
C PRO A 239 0.17 20.60 5.28
N ALA A 240 0.34 20.53 3.95
CA ALA A 240 1.59 20.10 3.33
C ALA A 240 2.77 21.03 3.72
N ILE A 241 3.98 20.50 3.74
CA ILE A 241 5.19 21.32 3.95
C ILE A 241 5.44 22.18 2.70
N THR A 242 5.26 23.49 2.85
CA THR A 242 5.54 24.52 1.84
C THR A 242 6.56 25.53 2.36
N SER A 243 6.90 26.53 1.55
CA SER A 243 7.79 27.62 1.94
C SER A 243 7.29 28.48 3.11
N SER A 244 6.02 28.36 3.50
CA SER A 244 5.47 29.03 4.67
C SER A 244 5.58 28.22 5.96
N HIS A 245 6.11 27.00 5.91
CA HIS A 245 6.26 26.17 7.10
C HIS A 245 7.32 26.77 8.05
N PRO A 246 7.11 26.78 9.39
CA PRO A 246 8.08 27.34 10.34
C PRO A 246 9.49 26.75 10.20
N ASP A 247 9.58 25.44 9.96
CA ASP A 247 10.85 24.74 9.73
C ASP A 247 11.30 24.70 8.26
N TRP A 248 10.83 25.62 7.40
CA TRP A 248 11.17 25.58 5.97
C TRP A 248 12.68 25.68 5.71
N ASP A 249 13.43 26.41 6.52
CA ASP A 249 14.90 26.48 6.42
C ASP A 249 15.55 25.11 6.55
N PHE A 250 15.00 24.21 7.38
CA PHE A 250 15.46 22.84 7.48
C PHE A 250 15.08 22.05 6.21
N TYR A 251 13.81 22.07 5.83
CA TYR A 251 13.32 21.26 4.71
C TYR A 251 13.90 21.70 3.35
N SER A 252 14.10 23.00 3.13
CA SER A 252 14.72 23.53 1.93
C SER A 252 16.18 23.09 1.79
N LYS A 253 16.96 23.07 2.88
CA LYS A 253 18.32 22.52 2.91
C LYS A 253 18.34 21.04 2.55
N VAL A 254 17.42 20.25 3.12
CA VAL A 254 17.29 18.83 2.78
C VAL A 254 16.98 18.65 1.29
N LYS A 255 16.00 19.38 0.74
CA LYS A 255 15.66 19.33 -0.69
C LYS A 255 16.84 19.71 -1.59
N ALA A 256 17.59 20.74 -1.22
CA ALA A 256 18.77 21.17 -1.96
C ALA A 256 19.85 20.08 -1.99
N CYS A 257 20.12 19.42 -0.85
CA CYS A 257 21.09 18.34 -0.76
C CYS A 257 20.69 17.12 -1.60
N LEU A 258 19.41 16.73 -1.57
CA LEU A 258 18.90 15.61 -2.37
C LEU A 258 19.04 15.83 -3.88
N ARG A 259 18.87 17.07 -4.35
CA ARG A 259 19.06 17.42 -5.77
C ARG A 259 20.51 17.29 -6.25
N GLN A 260 21.48 17.33 -5.33
CA GLN A 260 22.90 17.17 -5.67
C GLN A 260 23.33 15.69 -5.72
N GLN A 261 22.46 14.77 -5.29
CA GLN A 261 22.74 13.32 -5.23
C GLN A 261 22.11 12.53 -6.39
N LYS A 262 21.14 13.12 -7.11
CA LYS A 262 20.52 12.55 -8.32
C LYS A 262 21.25 13.07 -9.55
#